data_AF-M0KDG2-F1
#
_entry.id   AF-M0KDG2-F1
#
_cell.length_a   1.000
_cell.length_b   1.000
_cell.length_c   1.000
_cell.angle_alpha   90.00
_cell.angle_beta   90.00
_cell.angle_gamma   90.00
#
_symmetry.space_group_name_H-M   'P 1'
#
loop_
_entity.id
_entity.type
_entity.pdbx_description
1 polymer ?
#
loop_
_entity_poly.entity_id
_entity_poly.type
_entity_poly.pdbx_seq_one_letter_code
_entity_poly.pdbx_strand_id
1 'polypeptide(L)' 'MAETTLATIDELLEGAFDDVDDPEVRYKLRSARQLLQVVQQRQDIVDEAIDTAVEDEEILKNLRDLGYTE' A
#
# COMPACT_ATOMS: atom_id res chain seq x y z
N MET A 1 7.25 3.02 11.45
CA MET A 1 7.05 2.54 10.06
C MET A 1 7.09 3.77 9.19
N ALA A 2 7.87 3.77 8.12
CA ALA A 2 7.89 4.92 7.21
C ALA A 2 6.46 5.13 6.68
N GLU A 3 5.99 6.36 6.71
CA GLU A 3 4.69 6.72 6.14
C GLU A 3 4.73 6.36 4.66
N THR A 4 3.92 5.37 4.26
CA THR A 4 3.91 4.93 2.88
C THR A 4 3.28 6.02 2.03
N THR A 5 3.66 6.11 0.75
CA THR A 5 3.04 7.05 -0.18
C THR A 5 1.51 6.92 -0.18
N LEU A 6 0.98 5.71 0.02
CA LEU A 6 -0.45 5.45 0.14
C LEU A 6 -1.05 6.05 1.42
N ALA A 7 -0.35 5.96 2.57
CA ALA A 7 -0.80 6.57 3.81
C ALA A 7 -0.89 8.10 3.69
N THR A 8 0.13 8.75 3.10
CA THR A 8 0.11 10.20 2.86
C THR A 8 -1.04 10.60 1.93
N ILE A 9 -1.35 9.80 0.91
CA ILE A 9 -2.49 10.08 0.01
C ILE A 9 -3.83 9.96 0.77
N ASP A 10 -3.99 9.00 1.69
CA ASP A 10 -5.23 8.87 2.47
C ASP A 10 -5.45 10.08 3.39
N GLU A 11 -4.39 10.57 4.04
CA GLU A 11 -4.46 11.78 4.87
C GLU A 11 -4.85 13.03 4.08
N LEU A 12 -4.29 13.21 2.88
CA LEU A 12 -4.65 14.32 2.00
C LEU A 12 -6.12 14.24 1.55
N LEU A 13 -6.61 13.03 1.27
CA LEU A 13 -8.01 12.80 0.89
C LEU A 13 -8.96 13.00 2.08
N GLU A 14 -8.52 12.66 3.29
CA GLU A 14 -9.26 12.91 4.53
C GLU A 14 -9.40 14.40 4.81
N GLY A 15 -8.30 15.16 4.77
CA GLY A 15 -8.34 16.61 4.92
C GLY A 15 -9.25 17.28 3.89
N ALA A 16 -9.15 16.85 2.62
CA ALA A 16 -10.04 17.35 1.57
C ALA A 16 -11.52 16.97 1.78
N PHE A 17 -11.80 15.85 2.44
CA PHE A 17 -13.17 15.42 2.75
C PHE A 17 -13.81 16.29 3.84
N ASP A 18 -13.03 16.69 4.84
CA ASP A 18 -13.48 17.54 5.93
C ASP A 18 -13.76 18.98 5.46
N ASP A 19 -12.99 19.47 4.48
CA ASP A 19 -13.11 20.83 3.94
C ASP A 19 -14.24 21.02 2.90
N VAL A 20 -14.89 19.94 2.44
CA VAL A 20 -15.89 19.99 1.37
C VAL A 20 -17.25 19.55 1.85
N ASP A 21 -18.28 20.39 1.65
CA ASP A 21 -19.68 20.06 1.99
C ASP A 21 -20.51 19.55 0.82
N ASP A 22 -20.00 19.63 -0.42
CA ASP A 22 -20.71 19.14 -1.59
C ASP A 22 -20.89 17.61 -1.53
N PRO A 23 -22.13 17.07 -1.55
CA PRO A 23 -22.38 15.64 -1.40
C PRO A 23 -21.78 14.78 -2.52
N GLU A 24 -21.71 15.30 -3.75
CA GLU A 24 -21.14 14.58 -4.89
C GLU A 24 -19.62 14.49 -4.76
N VAL A 25 -18.98 15.59 -4.36
CA VAL A 25 -17.54 15.60 -4.10
C VAL A 25 -17.18 14.72 -2.89
N ARG A 26 -17.96 14.75 -1.80
CA ARG A 26 -17.79 13.83 -0.66
C ARG A 26 -17.91 12.36 -1.09
N TYR A 27 -18.87 12.04 -1.96
CA TYR A 27 -18.99 10.69 -2.51
C TYR A 27 -17.73 10.27 -3.28
N LYS A 28 -17.23 11.13 -4.18
CA LYS A 28 -16.02 10.86 -4.97
C LYS A 28 -14.78 10.68 -4.07
N LEU A 29 -14.60 11.54 -3.07
CA LEU A 29 -13.49 11.44 -2.11
C LEU A 29 -13.56 10.15 -1.31
N ARG A 30 -14.75 9.76 -0.83
CA ARG A 30 -14.95 8.48 -0.15
C ARG A 30 -14.61 7.30 -1.06
N SER A 31 -15.06 7.32 -2.32
CA SER A 31 -14.73 6.27 -3.28
C SER A 31 -13.23 6.21 -3.59
N ALA A 32 -12.55 7.35 -3.68
CA ALA A 32 -11.10 7.41 -3.87
C ALA A 32 -10.36 6.76 -2.69
N ARG A 33 -10.74 7.08 -1.44
CA ARG A 33 -10.19 6.45 -0.24
C ARG A 33 -10.43 4.94 -0.21
N GLN A 34 -11.62 4.48 -0.62
CA GLN A 34 -11.92 3.04 -0.72
C GLN A 34 -11.04 2.32 -1.75
N LEU A 35 -10.81 2.92 -2.91
CA LEU A 35 -9.91 2.34 -3.93
C LEU A 35 -8.46 2.32 -3.44
N LEU A 36 -8.03 3.36 -2.74
CA LEU A 36 -6.71 3.43 -2.13
C LEU A 36 -6.48 2.31 -1.12
N GLN A 37 -7.47 2.04 -0.24
CA GLN A 37 -7.42 0.92 0.71
C GLN A 37 -7.28 -0.44 0.00
N VAL A 38 -7.93 -0.64 -1.15
CA VAL A 38 -7.77 -1.89 -1.92
C VAL A 38 -6.34 -2.04 -2.44
N VAL A 39 -5.72 -0.95 -2.89
CA VAL A 39 -4.32 -0.98 -3.34
C VAL A 39 -3.38 -1.23 -2.17
N GLN A 40 -3.62 -0.61 -1.02
CA GLN A 40 -2.82 -0.80 0.19
C GLN A 40 -2.88 -2.25 0.68
N GLN A 41 -4.07 -2.84 0.77
CA GLN A 41 -4.22 -4.26 1.12
C GLN A 41 -3.47 -5.19 0.15
N ARG A 42 -3.49 -4.89 -1.15
CA ARG A 42 -2.73 -5.70 -2.12
C ARG A 42 -1.23 -5.57 -1.90
N GLN A 43 -0.75 -4.39 -1.55
CA GLN A 43 0.66 -4.16 -1.27
C GLN A 43 1.07 -4.89 0.01
N ASP A 44 0.27 -4.79 1.07
CA ASP A 44 0.52 -5.50 2.34
C ASP A 44 0.57 -7.03 2.13
N ILE A 45 -0.33 -7.59 1.31
CA ILE A 45 -0.31 -9.03 0.96
C ILE A 45 0.97 -9.42 0.21
N VAL A 46 1.43 -8.56 -0.71
CA VAL A 46 2.67 -8.81 -1.47
C VAL A 46 3.88 -8.71 -0.56
N ASP A 47 3.92 -7.70 0.32
CA ASP A 47 5.00 -7.51 1.29
C ASP A 47 5.05 -8.71 2.25
N GLU A 48 3.91 -9.18 2.77
CA GLU A 48 3.82 -10.39 3.61
C GLU A 48 4.27 -11.66 2.86
N ALA A 49 3.90 -11.80 1.59
CA ALA A 49 4.34 -12.92 0.76
C ALA A 49 5.85 -12.89 0.49
N ILE A 50 6.42 -11.70 0.29
CA ILE A 50 7.87 -11.52 0.14
C ILE A 50 8.56 -11.87 1.45
N ASP A 51 8.10 -11.33 2.59
CA ASP A 51 8.66 -11.62 3.92
C ASP A 51 8.65 -13.13 4.20
N THR A 52 7.54 -13.81 3.90
CA THR A 52 7.44 -15.27 4.01
C THR A 52 8.43 -16.00 3.09
N ALA A 53 8.62 -15.51 1.85
CA ALA A 53 9.54 -16.12 0.89
C ALA A 53 11.02 -15.87 1.23
N VAL A 54 11.37 -14.74 1.84
CA VAL A 54 12.74 -14.49 2.31
C VAL A 54 13.05 -15.19 3.63
N GLU A 55 12.04 -15.61 4.40
CA GLU A 55 12.25 -16.51 5.54
C GLU A 55 12.60 -17.95 5.10
N ASP A 56 12.32 -18.31 3.84
CA ASP A 56 12.76 -19.56 3.25
C ASP A 56 14.22 -19.45 2.77
N GLU A 57 15.13 -20.03 3.55
CA GLU A 57 16.58 -20.00 3.34
C GLU A 57 17.00 -20.58 1.97
N GLU A 58 16.17 -21.45 1.36
CA GLU A 58 16.40 -21.99 0.02
C GLU A 58 16.05 -20.97 -1.08
N ILE A 59 15.02 -20.14 -0.88
CA ILE A 59 14.63 -19.07 -1.81
C ILE A 59 15.65 -17.93 -1.78
N LEU A 60 16.13 -17.54 -0.59
CA LEU A 60 17.22 -16.56 -0.46
C LEU A 60 18.48 -17.00 -1.17
N LYS A 61 18.80 -18.29 -1.11
CA LYS A 61 19.94 -18.87 -1.83
C LYS A 61 19.75 -18.78 -3.34
N ASN A 62 18.56 -19.12 -3.85
CA ASN A 62 18.24 -18.99 -5.28
C ASN A 62 18.28 -17.54 -5.78
N LEU A 63 17.77 -16.57 -5.00
CA LEU A 63 17.82 -15.15 -5.37
C LEU A 63 19.25 -14.61 -5.43
N ARG A 64 20.12 -15.06 -4.53
CA ARG A 64 21.55 -14.75 -4.53
C ARG A 64 22.26 -15.37 -5.73
N ASP A 65 21.96 -16.64 -6.03
CA ASP A 65 22.51 -17.35 -7.20
C ASP A 65 22.07 -16.70 -8.53
N LEU A 66 20.90 -16.05 -8.55
CA LEU A 66 20.39 -15.29 -9.69
C LEU A 66 20.85 -13.81 -9.73
N GLY A 67 21.57 -13.33 -8.71
CA GLY A 67 22.13 -11.98 -8.64
C GLY A 67 21.13 -10.87 -8.29
N TYR A 68 19.99 -11.22 -7.68
CA TYR A 68 18.99 -10.26 -7.21
C TYR A 68 19.27 -9.74 -5.79
N THR A 69 20.20 -10.35 -5.05
CA THR A 69 20.64 -9.98 -3.69
C THR A 69 22.14 -10.28 -3.49
N GLU A 70 22.80 -9.60 -2.54
CA GLU A 70 24.23 -9.80 -2.16
C GLU A 70 24.42 -10.89 -1.07
#